data_AF-A0A146KWJ4-F1
#
_entry.id   AF-A0A146KWJ4-F1
#
_cell.length_a   1.000
_cell.length_b   1.000
_cell.length_c   1.000
_cell.angle_alpha   90.00
_cell.angle_beta   90.00
_cell.angle_gamma   90.00
#
_symmetry.space_group_name_H-M   'P 1'
#
loop_
_entity.id
_entity.type
_entity.pdbx_description
1 polymer ?
#
loop_
_entity_poly.entity_id
_entity_poly.type
_entity_poly.pdbx_seq_one_letter_code
_entity_poly.pdbx_strand_id
1 'polypeptide(L)'
;SRFDLIFIVRDLQDTTKDQALAEHIINVHRRTDTSIQMYENVLDTDTIRKLIAYARQKNPRLSPNAAKLLRSQYVAFRQDLLLRKKELQRTQQKKTNDNAQIIPITVRQLEAIIRISESLARIELSDEVTEAHVNEALRLFRASTIQAASSSYGNLLGLANNPEFDNTVKRCQDYILKKIPFASSVPTQQLIRNLISNGYDENAAKIAIDKLVHSENLVYESQRKNIRRIDVPTR
;
A
#
# COMPACT_ATOMS: atom_id res chain seq x y z
N SER A 1 -9.09 8.39 -5.71
CA SER A 1 -7.93 8.67 -4.84
C SER A 1 -7.36 10.04 -5.17
N ARG A 2 -6.99 10.83 -4.15
CA ARG A 2 -6.34 12.16 -4.31
C ARG A 2 -4.80 12.07 -4.28
N PHE A 3 -4.25 10.93 -3.88
CA PHE A 3 -2.82 10.72 -3.77
C PHE A 3 -2.23 10.17 -5.07
N ASP A 4 -0.99 10.56 -5.35
CA ASP A 4 -0.24 10.13 -6.53
C ASP A 4 0.51 8.81 -6.29
N LEU A 5 1.13 8.64 -5.12
CA LEU A 5 1.83 7.43 -4.70
C LEU A 5 1.29 6.97 -3.35
N ILE A 6 1.16 5.66 -3.17
CA ILE A 6 0.74 5.03 -1.92
C ILE A 6 1.71 3.90 -1.59
N PHE A 7 2.43 4.02 -0.50
CA PHE A 7 3.33 2.99 -0.02
C PHE A 7 2.71 2.28 1.17
N ILE A 8 2.61 0.96 1.09
CA ILE A 8 2.18 0.13 2.22
C ILE A 8 3.43 -0.27 2.99
N VAL A 9 3.55 0.24 4.21
CA VAL A 9 4.57 -0.21 5.16
C VAL A 9 4.09 -1.53 5.77
N ARG A 10 4.93 -2.56 5.71
CA ARG A 10 4.67 -3.86 6.33
C ARG A 10 5.79 -4.18 7.29
N ASP A 11 5.41 -4.56 8.50
CA ASP A 11 6.31 -5.14 9.45
C ASP A 11 6.27 -6.67 9.27
N LEU A 12 7.30 -7.21 8.61
CA LEU A 12 7.46 -8.64 8.38
C LEU A 12 8.50 -9.16 9.36
N GLN A 13 8.10 -10.10 10.21
CA GLN A 13 8.99 -10.72 11.18
C GLN A 13 10.13 -11.45 10.45
N ASP A 14 11.36 -11.04 10.75
CA ASP A 14 12.57 -11.58 10.15
C ASP A 14 13.68 -11.46 11.18
N THR A 15 14.04 -12.58 11.81
CA THR A 15 14.97 -12.60 12.95
C THR A 15 16.29 -11.89 12.65
N THR A 16 16.77 -11.95 11.41
CA THR A 16 18.02 -11.31 10.99
C THR A 16 17.91 -9.79 10.94
N LYS A 17 16.80 -9.27 10.41
CA LYS A 17 16.52 -7.83 10.35
C LYS A 17 16.16 -7.28 11.72
N ASP A 18 15.39 -8.05 12.49
CA ASP A 18 14.97 -7.67 13.84
C ASP A 18 16.18 -7.55 14.77
N GLN A 19 17.14 -8.48 14.67
CA GLN A 19 18.41 -8.40 15.40
C GLN A 19 19.23 -7.17 14.99
N ALA A 20 19.39 -6.92 13.69
CA ALA A 20 20.13 -5.76 13.20
C ALA A 20 19.47 -4.43 13.61
N LEU A 21 18.14 -4.37 13.58
CA LEU A 21 17.36 -3.21 14.00
C LEU A 21 17.47 -2.98 15.51
N ALA A 22 17.35 -4.04 16.32
CA ALA A 22 17.52 -3.96 17.76
C ALA A 22 18.94 -3.50 18.14
N GLU A 23 19.97 -4.06 17.52
CA GLU A 23 21.36 -3.66 17.73
C GLU A 23 21.57 -2.19 17.36
N HIS A 24 21.02 -1.73 16.22
CA HIS A 24 21.09 -0.34 15.81
C HIS A 24 20.41 0.59 16.83
N ILE A 25 19.19 0.28 17.28
CA ILE A 25 18.44 1.09 18.25
C ILE A 25 19.18 1.15 19.60
N ILE A 26 19.70 0.02 20.09
CA ILE A 26 20.48 -0.04 21.33
C ILE A 26 21.75 0.82 21.19
N ASN A 27 22.45 0.73 20.07
CA ASN A 27 23.66 1.51 19.82
C ASN A 27 23.39 3.02 19.75
N VAL A 28 22.25 3.42 19.18
CA VAL A 28 21.81 4.83 19.18
C VAL A 28 21.50 5.32 20.60
N HIS A 29 20.81 4.53 21.42
CA HIS A 29 20.47 4.93 22.80
C HIS A 29 21.66 4.83 23.77
N ARG A 30 22.64 3.97 23.49
CA ARG A 30 23.85 3.80 24.31
C ARG A 30 24.89 4.91 24.06
N ARG A 31 24.90 5.50 22.87
CA ARG A 31 25.78 6.61 22.50
C ARG A 31 24.97 7.91 22.54
N THR A 32 24.94 8.58 23.69
CA THR A 32 24.09 9.75 23.89
C THR A 32 24.37 10.91 22.93
N ASP A 33 25.54 11.02 22.28
CA ASP A 33 25.87 12.21 21.46
C ASP A 33 26.82 12.02 20.25
N THR A 34 27.18 10.80 19.81
CA THR A 34 28.28 10.63 18.82
C THR A 34 27.96 9.87 17.53
N SER A 35 26.71 9.48 17.26
CA SER A 35 26.36 8.75 16.01
C SER A 35 26.14 9.64 14.78
N ILE A 36 26.10 10.96 14.93
CA ILE A 36 25.93 11.88 13.78
C ILE A 36 27.15 11.82 12.83
N GLN A 37 28.33 11.40 13.30
CA GLN A 37 29.56 11.36 12.52
C GLN A 37 29.72 10.11 11.63
N MET A 38 28.82 9.12 11.72
CA MET A 38 28.96 7.86 10.97
C MET A 38 28.40 7.90 9.54
N TYR A 39 27.82 9.02 9.12
CA TYR A 39 27.44 9.23 7.73
C TYR A 39 28.37 10.26 7.09
N GLU A 40 29.48 9.78 6.55
CA GLU A 40 30.52 10.57 5.89
C GLU A 40 30.00 11.41 4.69
N ASN A 41 28.74 11.25 4.30
CA ASN A 41 28.09 11.93 3.18
C ASN A 41 26.71 12.53 3.51
N VAL A 42 26.33 12.65 4.79
CA VAL A 42 25.05 13.31 5.12
C VAL A 42 25.24 14.82 5.07
N LEU A 43 24.64 15.42 4.04
CA LEU A 43 24.52 16.86 3.90
C LEU A 43 23.84 17.45 5.13
N ASP A 44 24.37 18.56 5.63
CA ASP A 44 23.77 19.29 6.73
C ASP A 44 22.36 19.77 6.35
N THR A 45 21.46 19.81 7.34
CA THR A 45 20.04 20.14 7.12
C THR A 45 19.88 21.53 6.49
N ASP A 46 20.75 22.48 6.84
CA ASP A 46 20.73 23.83 6.25
C ASP A 46 21.15 23.81 4.78
N THR A 47 22.10 22.96 4.40
CA THR A 47 22.51 22.79 3.01
C THR A 47 21.40 22.15 2.17
N ILE A 48 20.71 21.12 2.71
CA ILE A 48 19.54 20.50 2.06
C ILE A 48 18.42 21.53 1.86
N ARG A 49 18.14 22.36 2.87
CA ARG A 49 17.10 23.40 2.76
C ARG A 49 17.41 24.40 1.65
N LYS A 50 18.66 24.86 1.56
CA LYS A 50 19.12 25.75 0.48
C LYS A 50 19.06 25.08 -0.89
N LEU A 51 19.47 23.81 -0.98
CA LEU A 51 19.40 23.03 -2.21
C LEU A 51 17.96 22.86 -2.70
N ILE A 52 17.02 22.53 -1.80
CA ILE A 52 15.59 22.43 -2.15
C ILE A 52 15.05 23.78 -2.63
N ALA A 53 15.42 24.88 -1.97
CA ALA A 53 14.99 26.21 -2.39
C ALA A 53 15.50 26.56 -3.80
N TYR A 54 16.74 26.20 -4.12
CA TYR A 54 17.32 26.38 -5.45
C TYR A 54 16.65 25.46 -6.50
N ALA A 55 16.52 24.17 -6.22
CA ALA A 55 15.91 23.19 -7.12
C ALA A 55 14.44 23.51 -7.45
N ARG A 56 13.70 24.11 -6.50
CA ARG A 56 12.31 24.55 -6.72
C ARG A 56 12.17 25.68 -7.74
N GLN A 57 13.23 26.44 -8.01
CA GLN A 57 13.21 27.50 -9.02
C GLN A 57 13.28 26.96 -10.45
N LYS A 58 13.77 25.72 -10.62
CA LYS A 58 13.82 25.06 -11.94
C LYS A 58 12.47 24.47 -12.33
N ASN A 59 12.11 24.65 -13.60
CA ASN A 59 10.91 24.09 -14.21
C ASN A 59 11.31 23.24 -15.43
N PRO A 60 11.75 21.99 -15.21
CA PRO A 60 12.24 21.16 -16.31
C PRO A 60 11.12 20.81 -17.28
N ARG A 61 11.45 20.77 -18.58
CA ARG A 61 10.48 20.42 -19.63
C ARG A 61 10.70 18.99 -20.12
N LEU A 62 9.62 18.36 -20.58
CA LEU A 62 9.69 17.02 -21.15
C LEU A 62 10.49 17.01 -22.45
N SER A 63 11.51 16.15 -22.53
CA SER A 63 12.16 15.86 -23.81
C SER A 63 11.20 15.13 -24.75
N PRO A 64 11.36 15.28 -26.08
CA PRO A 64 10.48 14.60 -27.05
C PRO A 64 10.54 13.08 -26.94
N ASN A 65 11.70 12.55 -26.51
CA ASN A 65 11.94 11.13 -26.28
C ASN A 65 11.18 10.64 -25.04
N ALA A 66 11.28 11.36 -23.91
CA ALA A 66 10.48 11.08 -22.71
C ALA A 66 8.97 11.14 -22.97
N ALA A 67 8.50 12.08 -23.79
CA ALA A 67 7.09 12.19 -24.17
C ALA A 67 6.59 10.96 -24.95
N LYS A 68 7.39 10.46 -25.90
CA LYS A 68 7.07 9.23 -26.64
C LYS A 68 7.00 8.02 -25.71
N LEU A 69 7.96 7.91 -24.78
CA LEU A 69 8.01 6.83 -23.80
C LEU A 69 6.80 6.84 -22.85
N LEU A 70 6.42 8.01 -22.33
CA LEU A 70 5.25 8.14 -21.46
C LEU A 70 3.96 7.73 -22.18
N ARG A 71 3.81 8.13 -23.45
CA ARG A 71 2.66 7.74 -24.26
C ARG A 71 2.60 6.23 -24.50
N SER A 72 3.71 5.60 -24.85
CA SER A 72 3.75 4.15 -25.09
C SER A 72 3.44 3.36 -23.82
N GLN A 73 4.03 3.76 -22.69
CA GLN A 73 3.80 3.13 -21.40
C GLN A 73 2.35 3.32 -20.92
N TYR A 74 1.76 4.49 -21.11
CA TYR A 74 0.35 4.73 -20.77
C TYR A 74 -0.61 3.82 -21.55
N VAL A 75 -0.39 3.66 -22.85
CA VAL A 75 -1.19 2.75 -23.70
C VAL A 75 -0.99 1.30 -23.26
N ALA A 76 0.26 0.88 -23.04
CA ALA A 76 0.58 -0.47 -22.58
C ALA A 76 -0.11 -0.79 -21.25
N PHE A 77 -0.06 0.13 -20.29
CA PHE A 77 -0.76 -0.02 -19.02
C PHE A 77 -2.28 -0.15 -19.20
N ARG A 78 -2.90 0.70 -20.03
CA ARG A 78 -4.34 0.57 -20.29
C ARG A 78 -4.70 -0.75 -20.93
N GLN A 79 -3.87 -1.27 -21.83
CA GLN A 79 -4.07 -2.57 -22.45
C GLN A 79 -3.93 -3.72 -21.44
N ASP A 80 -2.88 -3.72 -20.60
CA ASP A 80 -2.67 -4.73 -19.55
C ASP A 80 -3.87 -4.80 -18.59
N LEU A 81 -4.39 -3.65 -18.15
CA LEU A 81 -5.60 -3.63 -17.32
C LEU A 81 -6.83 -4.17 -18.06
N LEU A 82 -6.99 -3.85 -19.35
CA LEU A 82 -8.10 -4.35 -20.14
C LEU A 82 -8.03 -5.87 -20.31
N LEU A 83 -6.81 -6.40 -20.52
CA LEU A 83 -6.55 -7.84 -20.61
C LEU A 83 -6.86 -8.54 -19.29
N ARG A 84 -6.31 -8.06 -18.17
CA ARG A 84 -6.63 -8.61 -16.85
C ARG A 84 -8.13 -8.55 -16.56
N LYS A 85 -8.83 -7.49 -16.98
CA LYS A 85 -10.29 -7.39 -16.82
C LYS A 85 -11.02 -8.46 -17.62
N LYS A 86 -10.60 -8.71 -18.87
CA LYS A 86 -11.16 -9.76 -19.72
C LYS A 86 -10.84 -11.16 -19.21
N GLU A 87 -9.64 -11.39 -18.70
CA GLU A 87 -9.23 -12.65 -18.09
C GLU A 87 -10.09 -12.96 -16.86
N LEU A 88 -10.24 -12.00 -15.94
CA LEU A 88 -11.14 -12.13 -14.79
C LEU A 88 -12.59 -12.43 -15.21
N GLN A 89 -13.10 -11.77 -16.25
CA GLN A 89 -14.43 -12.05 -16.77
C GLN A 89 -14.56 -13.45 -17.39
N ARG A 90 -13.50 -13.97 -18.02
CA ARG A 90 -13.48 -15.33 -18.59
C ARG A 90 -13.40 -16.42 -17.52
N THR A 91 -12.62 -16.23 -16.47
CA THR A 91 -12.55 -17.19 -15.34
C THR A 91 -13.79 -17.17 -14.45
N GLN A 92 -14.49 -16.03 -14.36
CA GLN A 92 -15.73 -15.90 -13.57
C GLN A 92 -16.94 -16.65 -14.13
N GLN A 93 -16.90 -17.14 -15.38
CA GLN A 93 -17.96 -18.03 -15.87
C GLN A 93 -17.95 -19.41 -15.21
N LYS A 94 -16.92 -19.78 -14.42
CA LYS A 94 -16.86 -21.13 -13.82
C LYS A 94 -16.89 -21.21 -12.30
N LYS A 95 -16.49 -20.20 -11.52
CA LYS A 95 -16.67 -20.22 -10.06
C LYS A 95 -16.85 -18.82 -9.49
N THR A 96 -17.80 -18.74 -8.59
CA THR A 96 -18.26 -17.61 -7.78
C THR A 96 -17.14 -16.77 -7.15
N ASN A 97 -17.34 -15.44 -7.17
CA ASN A 97 -17.12 -14.52 -6.05
C ASN A 97 -15.75 -13.91 -5.73
N ASP A 98 -14.77 -13.85 -6.63
CA ASP A 98 -13.59 -12.98 -6.45
C ASP A 98 -13.43 -11.97 -7.60
N ASN A 99 -14.20 -10.90 -7.50
CA ASN A 99 -14.06 -9.73 -8.36
C ASN A 99 -12.88 -8.86 -7.88
N ALA A 100 -11.64 -9.25 -8.21
CA ALA A 100 -10.48 -8.37 -8.05
C ALA A 100 -10.62 -7.19 -9.01
N GLN A 101 -11.28 -6.11 -8.57
CA GLN A 101 -11.45 -4.93 -9.39
C GLN A 101 -10.10 -4.24 -9.61
N ILE A 102 -9.68 -4.24 -10.86
CA ILE A 102 -8.46 -3.61 -11.32
C ILE A 102 -8.61 -2.10 -11.22
N ILE A 103 -7.68 -1.43 -10.56
CA ILE A 103 -7.67 0.03 -10.43
C ILE A 103 -7.62 0.64 -11.84
N PRO A 104 -8.62 1.47 -12.23
CA PRO A 104 -8.58 2.11 -13.53
C PRO A 104 -7.42 3.11 -13.58
N ILE A 105 -6.50 2.92 -14.52
CA ILE A 105 -5.49 3.93 -14.83
C ILE A 105 -6.19 5.10 -15.52
N THR A 106 -6.31 6.19 -14.75
CA THR A 106 -6.91 7.46 -15.17
C THR A 106 -5.84 8.40 -15.71
N VAL A 107 -6.26 9.43 -16.45
CA VAL A 107 -5.37 10.52 -16.90
C VAL A 107 -4.62 11.15 -15.73
N ARG A 108 -5.23 11.20 -14.54
CA ARG A 108 -4.59 11.64 -13.30
C ARG A 108 -3.32 10.87 -12.96
N GLN A 109 -3.27 9.56 -13.22
CA GLN A 109 -2.08 8.75 -12.94
C GLN A 109 -0.95 9.06 -13.92
N LEU A 110 -1.28 9.42 -15.16
CA LEU A 110 -0.29 9.91 -16.11
C LEU A 110 0.28 11.26 -15.66
N GLU A 111 -0.57 12.18 -15.23
CA GLU A 111 -0.13 13.47 -14.66
C GLU A 111 0.75 13.28 -13.41
N ALA A 112 0.42 12.31 -12.57
CA ALA A 112 1.24 11.96 -11.40
C ALA A 112 2.65 11.49 -11.82
N ILE A 113 2.75 10.62 -12.82
CA ILE A 113 4.05 10.14 -13.33
C ILE A 113 4.85 11.32 -13.93
N ILE A 114 4.20 12.24 -14.64
CA ILE A 114 4.84 13.45 -15.16
C ILE A 114 5.40 14.30 -14.00
N ARG A 115 4.58 14.58 -12.98
CA ARG A 115 5.03 15.33 -11.78
C ARG A 115 6.22 14.69 -11.09
N ILE A 116 6.25 13.36 -10.98
CA ILE A 116 7.37 12.62 -10.37
C ILE A 116 8.61 12.75 -11.25
N SER A 117 8.47 12.59 -12.58
CA SER A 117 9.58 12.71 -13.53
C SER A 117 10.20 14.12 -13.52
N GLU A 118 9.37 15.16 -13.46
CA GLU A 118 9.80 16.56 -13.30
C GLU A 118 10.47 16.80 -11.94
N SER A 119 10.02 16.12 -10.88
CA SER A 119 10.61 16.23 -9.55
C SER A 119 11.99 15.57 -9.50
N LEU A 120 12.18 14.43 -10.17
CA LEU A 120 13.48 13.78 -10.33
C LEU A 120 14.46 14.66 -11.10
N ALA A 121 14.02 15.23 -12.23
CA ALA A 121 14.84 16.18 -12.99
C ALA A 121 15.23 17.42 -12.16
N ARG A 122 14.33 17.92 -11.30
CA ARG A 122 14.62 19.02 -10.37
C ARG A 122 15.68 18.66 -9.34
N ILE A 123 15.66 17.44 -8.80
CA ILE A 123 16.66 16.97 -7.83
C ILE A 123 18.05 16.90 -8.49
N GLU A 124 18.12 16.48 -9.74
CA GLU A 124 19.36 16.45 -10.52
C GLU A 124 19.77 17.83 -11.06
N LEU A 125 19.00 18.88 -10.79
CA LEU A 125 19.18 20.22 -11.35
C LEU A 125 19.20 20.24 -12.89
N SER A 126 18.54 19.28 -13.53
CA SER A 126 18.39 19.24 -14.99
C SER A 126 17.28 20.19 -15.45
N ASP A 127 17.47 20.82 -16.60
CA ASP A 127 16.44 21.65 -17.25
C ASP A 127 15.51 20.83 -18.18
N GLU A 128 15.86 19.57 -18.43
CA GLU A 128 15.08 18.65 -19.25
C GLU A 128 14.80 17.32 -18.55
N VAL A 129 13.59 16.79 -18.77
CA VAL A 129 13.18 15.47 -18.31
C VAL A 129 13.60 14.44 -19.35
N THR A 130 14.55 13.58 -18.99
CA THR A 130 15.05 12.48 -19.81
C THR A 130 14.21 11.22 -19.64
N GLU A 131 14.46 10.22 -20.50
CA GLU A 131 13.82 8.90 -20.37
C GLU A 131 14.18 8.18 -19.06
N ALA A 132 15.38 8.44 -18.52
CA ALA A 132 15.82 7.86 -17.25
C ALA A 132 14.90 8.28 -16.10
N HIS A 133 14.55 9.57 -16.01
CA HIS A 133 13.61 10.07 -15.01
C HIS A 133 12.23 9.43 -15.13
N VAL A 134 11.74 9.24 -16.36
CA VAL A 134 10.45 8.58 -16.61
C VAL A 134 10.48 7.12 -16.17
N ASN A 135 11.54 6.39 -16.50
CA ASN A 135 11.69 4.98 -16.10
C ASN A 135 11.72 4.83 -14.57
N GLU A 136 12.40 5.75 -13.88
CA GLU A 136 12.46 5.72 -12.43
C GLU A 136 11.12 6.11 -11.80
N ALA A 137 10.43 7.12 -12.33
CA ALA A 137 9.07 7.47 -11.91
C ALA A 137 8.09 6.30 -12.09
N LEU A 138 8.21 5.56 -13.20
CA LEU A 138 7.43 4.35 -13.47
C LEU A 138 7.75 3.24 -12.47
N ARG A 139 9.02 3.05 -12.12
CA ARG A 139 9.45 2.07 -11.11
C ARG A 139 8.82 2.37 -9.76
N LEU A 140 8.86 3.63 -9.30
CA LEU A 140 8.22 4.09 -8.06
C LEU A 140 6.70 3.95 -8.10
N PHE A 141 6.08 4.26 -9.24
CA PHE A 141 4.64 4.11 -9.43
C PHE A 141 4.19 2.65 -9.34
N ARG A 142 4.95 1.72 -9.93
CA ARG A 142 4.69 0.27 -9.84
C ARG A 142 4.85 -0.24 -8.41
N ALA A 143 5.93 0.16 -7.72
CA ALA A 143 6.19 -0.24 -6.34
C ALA A 143 5.15 0.27 -5.35
N SER A 144 4.60 1.46 -5.59
CA SER A 144 3.57 2.05 -4.71
C SER A 144 2.18 1.53 -5.04
N THR A 145 1.62 1.93 -6.17
CA THR A 145 0.19 1.82 -6.45
C THR A 145 -0.19 0.41 -6.88
N ILE A 146 0.64 -0.27 -7.67
CA ILE A 146 0.32 -1.64 -8.15
C ILE A 146 0.49 -2.65 -7.02
N GLN A 147 1.57 -2.55 -6.25
CA GLN A 147 1.77 -3.42 -5.10
C GLN A 147 0.69 -3.19 -4.03
N ALA A 148 0.32 -1.92 -3.80
CA ALA A 148 -0.80 -1.60 -2.91
C ALA A 148 -2.13 -2.16 -3.41
N ALA A 149 -2.43 -2.01 -4.71
CA ALA A 149 -3.64 -2.55 -5.35
C ALA A 149 -3.76 -4.06 -5.25
N SER A 150 -2.65 -4.77 -5.51
CA SER A 150 -2.59 -6.24 -5.48
C SER A 150 -2.65 -6.83 -4.08
N SER A 151 -2.39 -6.00 -3.06
CA SER A 151 -2.48 -6.44 -1.68
C SER A 151 -3.93 -6.46 -1.22
N SER A 152 -4.27 -7.40 -0.32
CA SER A 152 -5.58 -7.45 0.36
C SER A 152 -6.01 -6.12 0.97
N TYR A 153 -5.06 -5.24 1.30
CA TYR A 153 -5.29 -3.90 1.84
C TYR A 153 -5.68 -2.86 0.78
N GLY A 154 -5.50 -3.13 -0.52
CA GLY A 154 -5.94 -2.27 -1.61
C GLY A 154 -7.48 -2.11 -1.67
N ASN A 155 -8.21 -3.17 -1.30
CA ASN A 155 -9.66 -3.12 -1.11
C ASN A 155 -10.04 -2.31 0.14
N LEU A 156 -9.29 -2.45 1.25
CA LEU A 156 -9.50 -1.71 2.50
C LEU A 156 -9.35 -0.20 2.30
N LEU A 157 -8.35 0.22 1.52
CA LEU A 157 -7.99 1.62 1.35
C LEU A 157 -8.81 2.33 0.26
N GLY A 158 -9.88 1.70 -0.24
CA GLY A 158 -10.77 2.25 -1.28
C GLY A 158 -10.08 2.46 -2.64
N LEU A 159 -8.98 1.74 -2.87
CA LEU A 159 -8.24 1.79 -4.14
C LEU A 159 -8.79 0.80 -5.16
N ALA A 160 -9.36 -0.30 -4.69
CA ALA A 160 -10.17 -1.21 -5.49
C ALA A 160 -11.64 -1.08 -5.03
N ASN A 161 -12.46 -0.44 -5.87
CA ASN A 161 -13.86 -0.15 -5.58
C ASN A 161 -14.74 -1.36 -5.86
N ASN A 162 -14.68 -2.41 -5.06
CA ASN A 162 -15.62 -3.52 -5.20
C ASN A 162 -16.77 -3.42 -4.18
N PRO A 163 -17.93 -2.83 -4.56
CA PRO A 163 -19.06 -2.67 -3.64
C PRO A 163 -19.62 -4.01 -3.16
N GLU A 164 -19.44 -5.09 -3.92
CA GLU A 164 -19.85 -6.43 -3.51
C GLU A 164 -18.89 -7.02 -2.48
N PHE A 165 -17.58 -6.80 -2.63
CA PHE A 165 -16.58 -7.24 -1.65
C PHE A 165 -16.71 -6.48 -0.33
N ASP A 166 -16.98 -5.17 -0.39
CA ASP A 166 -17.27 -4.43 0.83
C ASP A 166 -18.56 -4.91 1.51
N ASN A 167 -19.57 -5.34 0.74
CA ASN A 167 -20.78 -5.95 1.29
C ASN A 167 -20.53 -7.35 1.86
N THR A 168 -19.69 -8.20 1.24
CA THR A 168 -19.33 -9.51 1.80
C THR A 168 -18.48 -9.35 3.05
N VAL A 169 -17.53 -8.41 3.05
CA VAL A 169 -16.71 -8.07 4.22
C VAL A 169 -17.61 -7.54 5.35
N LYS A 170 -18.57 -6.64 5.08
CA LYS A 170 -19.55 -6.19 6.10
C LYS A 170 -20.38 -7.34 6.65
N ARG A 171 -20.86 -8.25 5.80
CA ARG A 171 -21.58 -9.46 6.25
C ARG A 171 -20.70 -10.35 7.13
N CYS A 172 -19.43 -10.52 6.79
CA CYS A 172 -18.46 -11.22 7.64
C CYS A 172 -18.29 -10.49 8.98
N GLN A 173 -18.19 -9.16 8.98
CA GLN A 173 -18.07 -8.37 10.20
C GLN A 173 -19.28 -8.54 11.12
N ASP A 174 -20.49 -8.40 10.57
CA ASP A 174 -21.74 -8.60 11.30
C ASP A 174 -21.86 -10.03 11.85
N TYR A 175 -21.39 -11.02 11.08
CA TYR A 175 -21.38 -12.41 11.52
C TYR A 175 -20.41 -12.65 12.69
N ILE A 176 -19.20 -12.08 12.61
CA ILE A 176 -18.21 -12.14 13.69
C ILE A 176 -18.76 -11.46 14.96
N LEU A 177 -19.35 -10.28 14.82
CA LEU A 177 -19.96 -9.54 15.95
C LEU A 177 -21.22 -10.25 16.50
N LYS A 178 -21.95 -11.05 15.71
CA LYS A 178 -23.07 -11.86 16.25
C LYS A 178 -22.59 -13.12 16.97
N LYS A 179 -21.50 -13.74 16.53
CA LYS A 179 -21.00 -15.02 17.05
C LYS A 179 -20.08 -14.90 18.27
N ILE A 180 -19.41 -13.76 18.45
CA ILE A 180 -18.48 -13.52 19.56
C ILE A 180 -19.15 -12.57 20.57
N PRO A 181 -19.64 -13.08 21.72
CA PRO A 181 -20.14 -12.25 22.81
C PRO A 181 -19.08 -11.26 23.32
N PHE A 182 -19.54 -10.18 23.95
CA PHE A 182 -18.67 -9.20 24.60
C PHE A 182 -17.70 -9.89 25.59
N ALA A 183 -16.43 -9.45 25.56
CA ALA A 183 -15.33 -9.97 26.38
C ALA A 183 -14.95 -11.46 26.18
N SER A 184 -15.55 -12.16 25.21
CA SER A 184 -15.13 -13.53 24.88
C SER A 184 -13.90 -13.55 23.97
N SER A 185 -13.02 -14.53 24.20
CA SER A 185 -11.78 -14.75 23.45
C SER A 185 -11.91 -16.00 22.61
N VAL A 186 -11.64 -15.90 21.31
CA VAL A 186 -11.75 -17.00 20.34
C VAL A 186 -10.44 -17.15 19.57
N PRO A 187 -9.96 -18.38 19.31
CA PRO A 187 -8.77 -18.60 18.49
C PRO A 187 -8.97 -18.14 17.04
N THR A 188 -8.02 -17.38 16.51
CA THR A 188 -8.08 -16.81 15.14
C THR A 188 -8.27 -17.89 14.07
N GLN A 189 -7.57 -19.03 14.20
CA GLN A 189 -7.68 -20.15 13.27
C GLN A 189 -9.05 -20.81 13.28
N GLN A 190 -9.70 -20.90 14.45
CA GLN A 190 -11.05 -21.46 14.55
C GLN A 190 -12.08 -20.50 13.94
N LEU A 191 -11.90 -19.19 14.15
CA LEU A 191 -12.76 -18.18 13.54
C LEU A 191 -12.69 -18.22 12.01
N ILE A 192 -11.49 -18.30 11.45
CA ILE A 192 -11.28 -18.40 10.00
C ILE A 192 -11.90 -19.70 9.46
N ARG A 193 -11.67 -20.85 10.11
CA ARG A 193 -12.29 -22.12 9.71
C ARG A 193 -13.81 -22.06 9.73
N ASN A 194 -14.40 -21.47 10.76
CA ASN A 194 -15.85 -21.30 10.85
C ASN A 194 -16.38 -20.39 9.73
N LEU A 195 -15.66 -19.33 9.36
CA LEU A 195 -16.04 -18.47 8.23
C LEU A 195 -15.99 -19.21 6.90
N ILE A 196 -14.96 -20.05 6.69
CA ILE A 196 -14.83 -20.90 5.49
C ILE A 196 -15.97 -21.92 5.42
N SER A 197 -16.31 -22.59 6.54
CA SER A 197 -17.43 -23.53 6.58
C SER A 197 -18.78 -22.90 6.27
N ASN A 198 -18.92 -21.58 6.49
CA ASN A 198 -20.13 -20.83 6.17
C ASN A 198 -20.12 -20.23 4.74
N GLY A 199 -19.12 -20.58 3.92
CA GLY A 199 -19.06 -20.18 2.50
C GLY A 199 -18.41 -18.83 2.23
N TYR A 200 -17.71 -18.24 3.21
CA TYR A 200 -16.93 -17.02 3.01
C TYR A 200 -15.50 -17.33 2.57
N ASP A 201 -14.96 -16.50 1.68
CA ASP A 201 -13.57 -16.63 1.25
C ASP A 201 -12.57 -16.29 2.39
N GLU A 202 -11.44 -16.99 2.41
CA GLU A 202 -10.42 -16.85 3.46
C GLU A 202 -9.84 -15.43 3.47
N ASN A 203 -9.71 -14.81 2.30
CA ASN A 203 -9.17 -13.46 2.18
C ASN A 203 -10.15 -12.42 2.72
N ALA A 204 -11.44 -12.56 2.40
CA ALA A 204 -12.50 -11.70 2.91
C ALA A 204 -12.61 -11.80 4.45
N ALA A 205 -12.47 -13.01 5.00
CA ALA A 205 -12.46 -13.24 6.45
C ALA A 205 -11.29 -12.54 7.15
N LYS A 206 -10.07 -12.67 6.62
CA LYS A 206 -8.87 -12.00 7.18
C LYS A 206 -9.00 -10.48 7.14
N ILE A 207 -9.49 -9.92 6.03
CA ILE A 207 -9.70 -8.48 5.87
C ILE A 207 -10.80 -7.97 6.82
N ALA A 208 -11.89 -8.73 7.02
CA ALA A 208 -12.95 -8.37 7.96
C ALA A 208 -12.43 -8.30 9.41
N ILE A 209 -11.61 -9.28 9.81
CA ILE A 209 -10.97 -9.29 11.14
C ILE A 209 -10.04 -8.09 11.29
N ASP A 210 -9.16 -7.84 10.31
CA ASP A 210 -8.24 -6.70 10.36
C ASP A 210 -8.98 -5.36 10.40
N LYS A 211 -10.10 -5.21 9.66
CA LYS A 211 -10.97 -4.02 9.75
C LYS A 211 -11.55 -3.84 11.16
N LEU A 212 -12.03 -4.92 11.79
CA LEU A 212 -12.60 -4.88 13.14
C LEU A 212 -11.55 -4.62 14.23
N VAL A 213 -10.31 -5.03 14.00
CA VAL A 213 -9.18 -4.69 14.88
C VAL A 213 -8.81 -3.22 14.73
N HIS A 214 -8.81 -2.70 13.51
CA HIS A 214 -8.53 -1.30 13.24
C HIS A 214 -9.63 -0.35 13.75
N SER A 215 -10.89 -0.80 13.81
CA SER A 215 -12.00 -0.04 14.37
C SER A 215 -12.15 -0.18 15.90
N GLU A 216 -11.17 -0.81 16.57
CA GLU A 216 -11.14 -1.07 18.02
C GLU A 216 -12.27 -1.98 18.56
N ASN A 217 -12.98 -2.71 17.68
CA ASN A 217 -14.00 -3.68 18.10
C ASN A 217 -13.37 -4.98 18.61
N LEU A 218 -12.18 -5.34 18.07
CA LEU A 218 -11.44 -6.57 18.38
C LEU A 218 -9.98 -6.26 18.75
N VAL A 219 -9.39 -7.03 19.66
CA VAL A 219 -7.97 -6.97 20.02
C VAL A 219 -7.34 -8.34 19.87
N TYR A 220 -6.15 -8.38 19.27
CA TYR A 220 -5.32 -9.58 19.24
C TYR A 220 -4.68 -9.83 20.61
N GLU A 221 -4.80 -11.05 21.11
CA GLU A 221 -4.23 -11.51 22.38
C GLU A 221 -3.27 -12.69 22.11
N SER A 222 -2.23 -12.83 22.94
CA SER A 222 -1.26 -13.94 22.87
C SER A 222 -0.61 -14.13 21.49
N GLN A 223 0.10 -13.12 20.97
CA GLN A 223 0.82 -13.19 19.69
C GLN A 223 -0.09 -13.53 18.47
N ARG A 224 -1.23 -12.85 18.33
CA ARG A 224 -2.25 -13.06 17.26
C ARG A 224 -2.94 -14.43 17.26
N LYS A 225 -2.69 -15.28 18.25
CA LYS A 225 -3.35 -16.61 18.33
C LYS A 225 -4.81 -16.49 18.72
N ASN A 226 -5.16 -15.51 19.56
CA ASN A 226 -6.52 -15.28 20.02
C ASN A 226 -6.99 -13.88 19.64
N ILE A 227 -8.31 -13.74 19.47
CA ILE A 227 -8.98 -12.46 19.25
C ILE A 227 -10.03 -12.29 20.36
N ARG A 228 -9.97 -11.16 21.06
CA ARG A 228 -10.93 -10.79 22.09
C ARG A 228 -11.76 -9.60 21.62
N ARG A 229 -13.07 -9.67 21.80
CA ARG A 229 -13.96 -8.54 21.48
C ARG A 229 -13.98 -7.53 22.63
N ILE A 230 -13.70 -6.27 22.32
CA ILE A 230 -13.55 -5.19 23.32
C ILE A 230 -14.46 -3.97 23.06
N ASP A 231 -15.46 -4.07 22.17
CA ASP A 231 -16.41 -3.00 21.84
C ASP A 231 -16.72 -2.06 23.01
N VAL A 232 -16.41 -0.77 22.89
CA VAL A 232 -16.96 0.25 23.79
C VAL A 232 -18.46 0.36 23.47
N PRO A 233 -19.36 0.14 24.44
CA PRO A 233 -20.79 0.28 24.18
C PRO A 233 -21.06 1.74 23.82
N THR A 234 -21.40 1.97 22.55
CA THR A 234 -22.01 3.22 22.12
C THR A 234 -23.39 3.27 22.78
N ARG A 235 -23.52 4.16 23.77
CA ARG A 235 -24.79 4.51 24.42
C ARG A 235 -25.76 5.14 23.42
#